data_AF-A0A2G1QG60-F1
#
_entry.id   AF-A0A2G1QG60-F1
#
_cell.length_a   1.000
_cell.length_b   1.000
_cell.length_c   1.000
_cell.angle_alpha   90.00
_cell.angle_beta   90.00
_cell.angle_gamma   90.00
#
_symmetry.space_group_name_H-M   'P 1'
#
loop_
_entity.id
_entity.type
_entity.pdbx_description
1 polymer ?
#
loop_
_entity_poly.entity_id
_entity_poly.type
_entity_poly.pdbx_seq_one_letter_code
_entity_poly.pdbx_strand_id
1 'polypeptide(L)'
;MAQTILSLRFSGFQEQLDVILTDTATRFVTREFIEAYGIRVWRDGFEQQDNLRVPHVALASSANLICVIPATADALDRIARSACNDLLSLTITASKAPVVLAP
;
A
#
# COMPACT_ATOMS: atom_id res chain seq x y z
N MET A 1 -1.64 13.66 -2.53
CA MET A 1 -0.92 12.37 -2.32
C MET A 1 0.41 12.55 -1.62
N ALA A 2 1.42 13.20 -2.22
CA ALA A 2 2.71 13.41 -1.57
C ALA A 2 2.60 14.12 -0.21
N GLN A 3 1.65 15.05 -0.07
CA GLN A 3 1.44 15.82 1.16
C GLN A 3 0.94 14.95 2.34
N THR A 4 0.17 13.89 2.10
CA THR A 4 -0.31 12.95 3.14
C THR A 4 0.82 12.05 3.62
N ILE A 5 1.65 11.59 2.69
CA ILE A 5 2.86 10.84 3.00
C ILE A 5 3.84 11.71 3.80
N LEU A 6 4.04 12.96 3.36
CA LEU A 6 4.87 13.95 4.05
C LEU A 6 4.33 14.30 5.43
N SER A 7 3.02 14.49 5.60
CA SER A 7 2.44 14.79 6.91
C SER A 7 2.66 13.65 7.90
N LEU A 8 2.49 12.39 7.46
CA LEU A 8 2.71 11.21 8.30
C LEU A 8 4.20 11.02 8.64
N ARG A 9 5.10 11.35 7.69
CA ARG A 9 6.54 11.45 7.92
C ARG A 9 6.88 12.48 9.00
N PHE A 10 6.37 13.71 8.90
CA PHE A 10 6.67 14.78 9.86
C PHE A 10 6.18 14.48 11.29
N SER A 11 5.18 13.61 11.44
CA SER A 11 4.75 13.08 12.74
C SER A 11 5.62 11.94 13.31
N GLY A 12 6.70 11.52 12.62
CA GLY A 12 7.66 10.53 13.11
C GLY A 12 7.28 9.07 12.85
N PHE A 13 6.17 8.78 12.18
CA PHE A 13 5.68 7.42 11.92
C PHE A 13 6.37 6.72 10.74
N GLN A 14 7.55 7.20 10.38
CA GLN A 14 8.18 6.90 9.12
C GLN A 14 8.62 5.44 8.94
N GLU A 15 9.05 4.79 10.01
CA GLU A 15 9.50 3.40 10.01
C GLU A 15 8.32 2.41 10.11
N GLN A 16 7.11 2.91 10.39
CA GLN A 16 5.89 2.12 10.55
C GLN A 16 4.98 2.18 9.32
N LEU A 17 5.47 2.79 8.23
CA LEU A 17 4.70 2.98 7.00
C LEU A 17 5.22 2.07 5.89
N ASP A 18 4.34 1.20 5.43
CA ASP A 18 4.49 0.43 4.20
C ASP A 18 3.51 0.99 3.16
N VAL A 19 4.03 1.34 1.98
CA VAL A 19 3.22 1.90 0.89
C VAL A 19 3.11 0.88 -0.23
N ILE A 20 1.88 0.62 -0.69
CA ILE A 20 1.62 -0.21 -1.88
C ILE A 20 1.33 0.73 -3.06
N LEU A 21 2.12 0.65 -4.11
CA LEU A 21 1.85 1.33 -5.38
C LEU A 21 1.24 0.34 -6.38
N THR A 22 0.03 0.63 -6.85
CA THR A 22 -0.56 -0.09 -7.98
C THR A 22 0.14 0.29 -9.28
N ASP A 23 0.08 -0.58 -10.29
CA ASP A 23 0.69 -0.30 -11.60
C ASP A 23 0.23 1.04 -12.19
N THR A 24 -1.07 1.35 -12.07
CA THR A 24 -1.60 2.64 -12.53
C THR A 24 -1.07 3.82 -11.72
N ALA A 25 -0.87 3.66 -10.41
CA ALA A 25 -0.30 4.72 -9.55
C ALA A 25 1.15 5.04 -9.91
N THR A 26 1.92 4.06 -10.41
CA THR A 26 3.33 4.29 -10.80
C THR A 26 3.49 5.29 -11.94
N ARG A 27 2.43 5.53 -12.73
CA ARG A 27 2.40 6.54 -13.80
C ARG A 27 2.34 7.98 -13.26
N PHE A 28 1.94 8.16 -12.00
CA PHE A 28 1.82 9.47 -11.36
C PHE A 28 2.92 9.73 -10.34
N VAL A 29 3.31 8.70 -9.60
CA VAL A 29 4.34 8.78 -8.57
C VAL A 29 5.27 7.59 -8.71
N THR A 30 6.56 7.85 -8.82
CA THR A 30 7.57 6.80 -8.93
C THR A 30 7.89 6.21 -7.56
N ARG A 31 8.30 4.93 -7.54
CA ARG A 31 8.76 4.27 -6.31
C ARG A 31 9.90 5.06 -5.68
N GLU A 32 10.88 5.43 -6.51
CA GLU A 32 12.14 6.03 -6.08
C GLU A 32 11.91 7.37 -5.39
N PHE A 33 10.87 8.11 -5.83
CA PHE A 33 10.47 9.34 -5.17
C PHE A 33 9.96 9.11 -3.74
N ILE A 34 9.17 8.06 -3.51
CA ILE A 34 8.64 7.74 -2.18
C ILE A 34 9.75 7.12 -1.30
N GLU A 35 10.57 6.24 -1.87
CA GLU A 35 11.72 5.63 -1.19
C GLU A 35 12.78 6.64 -0.79
N ALA A 36 12.97 7.73 -1.53
CA ALA A 36 13.87 8.83 -1.16
C ALA A 36 13.52 9.45 0.19
N TYR A 37 12.27 9.34 0.64
CA TYR A 37 11.89 9.77 1.98
C TYR A 37 12.26 8.76 3.05
N GLY A 38 12.63 7.52 2.71
CA GLY A 38 12.94 6.37 3.56
C GLY A 38 11.74 5.45 3.85
N ILE A 39 10.72 5.49 3.00
CA ILE A 39 9.50 4.67 3.12
C ILE A 39 9.70 3.37 2.35
N ARG A 40 9.24 2.23 2.88
CA ARG A 40 9.22 0.98 2.12
C ARG A 40 8.07 0.97 1.13
N VAL A 41 8.37 0.67 -0.13
CA VAL A 41 7.40 0.74 -1.23
C VAL A 41 7.29 -0.57 -1.98
N TRP A 42 6.10 -1.14 -1.95
CA TRP A 42 5.77 -2.42 -2.55
C TRP A 42 5.01 -2.22 -3.86
N ARG A 43 5.39 -2.94 -4.93
CA ARG A 43 4.68 -2.88 -6.22
C ARG A 43 3.97 -4.18 -6.55
N ASP A 44 4.54 -5.32 -6.16
CA ASP A 44 3.99 -6.63 -6.52
C ASP A 44 4.01 -7.60 -5.32
N GLY A 45 3.03 -8.51 -5.29
CA GLY A 45 2.89 -9.55 -4.28
C GLY A 45 3.90 -10.69 -4.40
N PHE A 46 4.75 -10.68 -5.42
CA PHE A 46 5.85 -11.62 -5.63
C PHE A 46 7.23 -10.97 -5.46
N GLU A 47 7.27 -9.68 -5.13
CA GLU A 47 8.51 -8.96 -4.98
C GLU A 47 9.23 -9.40 -3.70
N GLN A 48 10.47 -9.90 -3.84
CA GLN A 48 11.28 -10.30 -2.70
C GLN A 48 12.10 -9.12 -2.20
N GLN A 49 11.57 -8.43 -1.20
CA GLN A 49 12.28 -7.42 -0.42
C GLN A 49 12.54 -7.99 0.98
N ASP A 50 13.75 -7.83 1.50
CA ASP A 50 14.12 -8.19 2.89
C ASP A 50 13.83 -9.65 3.32
N ASN A 51 14.03 -10.63 2.42
CA ASN A 51 13.72 -12.06 2.65
C ASN A 51 12.24 -12.41 2.90
N LEU A 52 11.31 -11.48 2.66
CA LEU A 52 9.88 -11.76 2.77
C LEU A 52 9.41 -12.59 1.56
N ARG A 53 9.10 -13.87 1.79
CA ARG A 53 8.62 -14.79 0.76
C ARG A 53 7.17 -14.51 0.31
N VAL A 54 6.37 -13.84 1.13
CA VAL A 54 4.94 -13.62 0.88
C VAL A 54 4.51 -12.20 1.34
N PRO A 55 4.79 -11.15 0.53
CA PRO A 55 4.51 -9.75 0.87
C PRO A 55 3.06 -9.48 1.32
N HIS A 56 2.06 -9.99 0.60
CA HIS A 56 0.64 -9.72 0.91
C HIS A 56 0.21 -10.28 2.28
N VAL A 57 0.75 -11.41 2.73
CA VAL A 57 0.46 -11.97 4.07
C VAL A 57 1.18 -11.18 5.14
N ALA A 58 2.45 -10.83 4.91
CA ALA A 58 3.25 -10.08 5.85
C ALA A 58 2.66 -8.68 6.11
N LEU A 59 2.34 -7.96 5.04
CA LEU A 59 1.70 -6.63 5.11
C LEU A 59 0.31 -6.71 5.75
N ALA A 60 -0.49 -7.71 5.38
CA ALA A 60 -1.81 -7.88 5.95
C ALA A 60 -1.79 -8.14 7.47
N SER A 61 -0.77 -8.86 7.94
CA SER A 61 -0.61 -9.20 9.36
C SER A 61 0.09 -8.12 10.18
N SER A 62 0.96 -7.31 9.57
CA SER A 62 1.66 -6.22 10.27
C SER A 62 0.83 -4.93 10.35
N ALA A 63 -0.07 -4.71 9.38
CA ALA A 63 -0.89 -3.51 9.35
C ALA A 63 -1.87 -3.44 10.53
N ASN A 64 -1.84 -2.34 11.27
CA ASN A 64 -2.89 -2.00 12.25
C ASN A 64 -4.05 -1.23 11.61
N LEU A 65 -3.81 -0.62 10.45
CA LEU A 65 -4.77 0.17 9.67
C LEU A 65 -4.33 0.13 8.20
N ILE A 66 -5.28 -0.04 7.28
CA ILE A 66 -5.02 0.05 5.84
C ILE A 66 -5.77 1.26 5.29
N CYS A 67 -5.04 2.18 4.66
CA CYS A 67 -5.61 3.37 4.04
C CYS A 67 -5.37 3.35 2.53
N VAL A 68 -6.44 3.44 1.74
CA VAL A 68 -6.36 3.57 0.28
C VAL A 68 -6.64 5.02 -0.10
N ILE A 69 -5.60 5.73 -0.50
CA ILE A 69 -5.67 7.18 -0.78
C ILE A 69 -4.80 7.52 -2.01
N PRO A 70 -5.40 7.93 -3.13
CA PRO A 70 -6.82 7.94 -3.45
C PRO A 70 -7.35 6.51 -3.74
N ALA A 71 -8.61 6.27 -3.43
CA ALA A 71 -9.33 5.06 -3.80
C ALA A 71 -10.09 5.29 -5.11
N THR A 72 -9.40 5.12 -6.25
CA THR A 72 -10.02 5.27 -7.58
C THR A 72 -11.21 4.32 -7.75
N ALA A 73 -12.14 4.65 -8.65
CA ALA A 73 -13.30 3.80 -8.92
C ALA A 73 -12.92 2.35 -9.27
N ASP A 74 -11.83 2.18 -10.01
CA ASP A 74 -11.25 0.89 -10.37
C ASP A 74 -10.69 0.14 -9.14
N ALA A 75 -10.00 0.84 -8.23
CA ALA A 75 -9.57 0.24 -6.96
C ALA A 75 -10.77 -0.18 -6.09
N LEU A 76 -11.83 0.64 -6.04
CA LEU A 76 -13.04 0.32 -5.28
C LEU A 76 -13.76 -0.91 -5.85
N ASP A 77 -13.90 -1.02 -7.18
CA ASP A 77 -14.53 -2.20 -7.81
C ASP A 77 -13.74 -3.49 -7.51
N ARG A 78 -12.41 -3.43 -7.60
CA ARG A 78 -11.55 -4.56 -7.25
C ARG A 78 -11.66 -4.99 -5.80
N ILE A 79 -11.70 -4.02 -4.88
CA ILE A 79 -11.87 -4.29 -3.44
C ILE A 79 -13.26 -4.87 -3.18
N ALA A 80 -14.31 -4.30 -3.75
CA ALA A 80 -15.68 -4.75 -3.56
C ALA A 80 -15.92 -6.18 -4.03
N ARG A 81 -15.25 -6.61 -5.11
CA ARG A 81 -15.36 -7.97 -5.66
C ARG A 81 -14.32 -8.95 -5.15
N SER A 82 -13.40 -8.52 -4.27
CA SER A 82 -12.26 -9.33 -3.83
C SER A 82 -11.48 -9.92 -5.02
N ALA A 83 -11.15 -9.08 -6.02
CA ALA A 83 -10.55 -9.52 -7.27
C ALA A 83 -9.17 -10.20 -7.11
N CYS A 84 -8.43 -9.89 -6.03
CA CYS A 84 -7.16 -10.53 -5.65
C CYS A 84 -6.12 -10.60 -6.78
N ASN A 85 -6.08 -9.58 -7.65
CA ASN A 85 -5.23 -9.55 -8.83
C ASN A 85 -4.02 -8.60 -8.71
N ASP A 86 -3.99 -7.76 -7.67
CA ASP A 86 -2.89 -6.87 -7.34
C ASP A 86 -2.55 -6.96 -5.85
N LEU A 87 -1.36 -6.48 -5.47
CA LEU A 87 -0.91 -6.53 -4.09
C LEU A 87 -1.88 -5.82 -3.13
N LEU A 88 -2.51 -4.74 -3.58
CA LEU A 88 -3.49 -3.97 -2.81
C LEU A 88 -4.71 -4.83 -2.43
N SER A 89 -5.38 -5.41 -3.43
CA SER A 89 -6.58 -6.24 -3.22
C SER A 89 -6.26 -7.54 -2.47
N LEU A 90 -5.10 -8.16 -2.74
CA LEU A 90 -4.62 -9.33 -1.99
C LEU A 90 -4.41 -9.01 -0.51
N THR A 91 -3.73 -7.89 -0.21
CA THR A 91 -3.42 -7.49 1.17
C THR A 91 -4.68 -7.13 1.94
N ILE A 92 -5.60 -6.36 1.32
CA ILE A 92 -6.88 -6.00 1.93
C ILE A 92 -7.71 -7.24 2.25
N THR A 93 -7.77 -8.21 1.33
CA THR A 93 -8.54 -9.45 1.51
C THR A 93 -7.94 -10.35 2.60
N ALA A 94 -6.61 -10.36 2.73
CA ALA A 94 -5.91 -11.14 3.73
C ALA A 94 -5.87 -10.49 5.12
N SER A 95 -6.13 -9.18 5.22
CA SER A 95 -6.00 -8.44 6.48
C SER A 95 -7.27 -8.49 7.33
N LYS A 96 -7.08 -8.39 8.64
CA LYS A 96 -8.15 -8.16 9.63
C LYS A 96 -8.18 -6.72 10.14
N ALA A 97 -7.26 -5.88 9.67
CA ALA A 97 -7.18 -4.49 10.08
C ALA A 97 -8.37 -3.69 9.54
N PRO A 98 -8.77 -2.60 10.22
CA PRO A 98 -9.72 -1.64 9.65
C PRO A 98 -9.19 -1.09 8.32
N VAL A 99 -10.09 -0.96 7.35
CA VAL A 99 -9.77 -0.42 6.02
C VAL A 99 -10.49 0.90 5.82
N VAL A 100 -9.74 1.96 5.49
CA VAL A 100 -10.24 3.30 5.19
C VAL A 100 -10.04 3.57 3.71
N LEU A 101 -11.11 3.94 3.02
CA LEU A 101 -11.12 4.24 1.60
C LEU A 101 -11.42 5.74 1.41
N ALA A 102 -10.52 6.46 0.74
CA ALA A 102 -10.69 7.88 0.41
C ALA A 102 -10.84 8.05 -1.11
N PRO A 103 -12.06 7.99 -1.65
CA PRO A 103 -12.31 8.16 -3.09
C PRO A 103 -11.88 9.52 -3.63
#